data_AF-A0A3N2RB59-F1
#
_entry.id   AF-A0A3N2RB59-F1
#
_cell.length_a   1.000
_cell.length_b   1.000
_cell.length_c   1.000
_cell.angle_alpha   90.00
_cell.angle_beta   90.00
_cell.angle_gamma   90.00
#
_symmetry.space_group_name_H-M   'P 1'
#
loop_
_entity.id
_entity.type
_entity.pdbx_description
1 polymer ?
#
loop_
_entity_poly.entity_id
_entity_poly.type
_entity_poly.pdbx_seq_one_letter_code
_entity_poly.pdbx_strand_id
1 'polypeptide(L)'
;MEYCADAAKDRTMPSRPGPRRNPPGARLLPLALLAAALLAPAFAAEPVGAGTRELPLDPHWSDEPYQWQLDDGTVLSRGVSDAQARATVAARPGHERYALETVAMRYPLRIAAACWKRPQAEFERCIEWGKAGPSRAHARAEAEAERALEQSLQRRRERAAWTGLDAQAVAQRLRRALAGQPQWEKTPPAQRPPAQFDCAQAGAPPPLADAGQRRFRAALAAGARTPAGEAELIAAARAGHWRAAAALANLALYDDDWESAQTIAAWLLERDVPAGYNALARSLGAADAYEHGSAAPAERERSARLRWRAAQAGDPGAQMDLADQLAESDPDAAERLRACARGRFPDIDG
;
A
#
# COMPACT_ATOMS: atom_id res chain seq x y z
N MET A 1 -14.19 -45.96 -17.33
CA MET A 1 -14.57 -46.65 -16.08
C MET A 1 -15.34 -45.66 -15.25
N GLU A 2 -16.65 -45.68 -15.44
CA GLU A 2 -17.64 -45.04 -14.59
C GLU A 2 -17.65 -45.69 -13.21
N TYR A 3 -17.87 -44.89 -12.16
CA TYR A 3 -18.63 -45.34 -11.00
C TYR A 3 -19.45 -44.15 -10.47
N CYS A 4 -20.76 -44.29 -10.58
CA CYS A 4 -21.79 -43.47 -9.97
C CYS A 4 -22.17 -43.99 -8.57
N ALA A 5 -22.87 -43.12 -7.84
CA ALA A 5 -23.97 -43.38 -6.91
C ALA A 5 -23.72 -43.28 -5.39
N ASP A 6 -24.16 -42.14 -4.84
CA ASP A 6 -25.23 -41.96 -3.84
C ASP A 6 -25.32 -42.83 -2.58
N ALA A 7 -25.40 -42.15 -1.43
CA ALA A 7 -26.50 -42.35 -0.47
C ALA A 7 -26.65 -41.16 0.50
N ALA A 8 -27.85 -40.60 0.52
CA ALA A 8 -28.39 -39.55 1.40
C ALA A 8 -28.51 -39.97 2.88
N LYS A 9 -28.56 -39.01 3.82
CA LYS A 9 -29.83 -38.56 4.48
C LYS A 9 -29.63 -37.58 5.64
N ASP A 10 -30.41 -36.49 5.56
CA ASP A 10 -31.08 -35.70 6.60
C ASP A 10 -30.59 -35.73 8.06
N ARG A 11 -30.33 -34.52 8.59
CA ARG A 11 -30.86 -34.07 9.90
C ARG A 11 -30.76 -32.53 10.06
N THR A 12 -31.91 -31.88 9.89
CA THR A 12 -32.48 -30.84 10.77
C THR A 12 -31.56 -29.76 11.36
N MET A 13 -31.65 -28.54 10.82
CA MET A 13 -31.65 -27.27 11.58
C MET A 13 -32.99 -27.16 12.37
N PRO A 14 -33.14 -26.41 13.50
CA PRO A 14 -32.69 -25.01 13.65
C PRO A 14 -32.30 -24.53 15.08
N SER A 15 -31.41 -23.53 15.23
CA SER A 15 -31.45 -22.62 16.40
C SER A 15 -30.73 -21.28 16.18
N ARG A 16 -31.53 -20.22 16.21
CA ARG A 16 -31.31 -18.77 16.48
C ARG A 16 -29.89 -18.23 16.75
N PRO A 17 -29.56 -17.03 16.22
CA PRO A 17 -28.42 -16.24 16.68
C PRO A 17 -28.74 -15.54 18.02
N GLY A 18 -27.94 -15.83 19.04
CA GLY A 18 -27.93 -15.08 20.31
C GLY A 18 -27.12 -13.78 20.22
N PRO A 19 -27.38 -12.81 21.10
CA PRO A 19 -26.97 -11.41 20.93
C PRO A 19 -25.47 -11.22 21.21
N ARG A 20 -24.80 -10.48 20.33
CA ARG A 20 -23.47 -9.94 20.60
C ARG A 20 -23.56 -8.99 21.80
N ARG A 21 -22.91 -9.37 22.90
CA ARG A 21 -22.65 -8.50 24.06
C ARG A 21 -21.54 -7.53 23.69
N ASN A 22 -21.85 -6.24 23.71
CA ASN A 22 -20.86 -5.16 23.66
C ASN A 22 -20.04 -5.13 24.96
N PRO A 23 -18.71 -4.96 24.92
CA PRO A 23 -17.96 -4.53 26.08
C PRO A 23 -18.20 -3.02 26.36
N PRO A 24 -18.26 -2.61 27.64
CA PRO A 24 -18.50 -1.23 28.03
C PRO A 24 -17.20 -0.44 28.15
N GLY A 25 -17.28 0.87 27.90
CA GLY A 25 -16.41 1.85 28.56
C GLY A 25 -15.29 2.47 27.74
N ALA A 26 -15.63 3.27 26.74
CA ALA A 26 -14.81 4.42 26.36
C ALA A 26 -15.63 5.69 26.61
N ARG A 27 -15.28 6.39 27.69
CA ARG A 27 -15.80 7.72 28.02
C ARG A 27 -15.35 8.69 26.94
N LEU A 28 -16.26 9.06 26.04
CA LEU A 28 -16.07 10.19 25.13
C LEU A 28 -16.51 11.47 25.85
N LEU A 29 -15.54 12.36 26.03
CA LEU A 29 -15.72 13.77 26.37
C LEU A 29 -16.68 14.43 25.36
N PRO A 30 -17.56 15.36 25.78
CA PRO A 30 -18.35 16.13 24.83
C PRO A 30 -17.42 17.19 24.23
N LEU A 31 -16.85 16.92 23.06
CA LEU A 31 -16.30 17.99 22.23
C LEU A 31 -17.48 18.79 21.69
N ALA A 32 -17.54 20.04 22.14
CA ALA A 32 -18.50 21.04 21.71
C ALA A 32 -18.58 21.09 20.17
N LEU A 33 -19.79 20.88 19.65
CA LEU A 33 -20.21 21.24 18.30
C LEU A 33 -20.08 22.77 18.15
N LEU A 34 -18.91 23.23 17.72
CA LEU A 34 -18.77 24.52 17.09
C LEU A 34 -19.32 24.39 15.67
N ALA A 35 -20.56 24.84 15.51
CA ALA A 35 -21.21 25.08 14.24
C ALA A 35 -20.39 26.09 13.43
N ALA A 36 -19.50 25.61 12.58
CA ALA A 36 -18.99 26.39 11.46
C ALA A 36 -20.00 26.26 10.31
N ALA A 37 -21.01 27.12 10.34
CA ALA A 37 -21.82 27.45 9.17
C ALA A 37 -20.91 28.13 8.13
N LEU A 38 -20.15 27.33 7.38
CA LEU A 38 -19.49 27.78 6.17
C LEU A 38 -20.52 27.70 5.04
N LEU A 39 -21.08 28.88 4.76
CA LEU A 39 -21.81 29.29 3.56
C LEU A 39 -21.62 28.32 2.38
N ALA A 40 -22.57 27.41 2.20
CA ALA A 40 -22.85 26.87 0.88
C ALA A 40 -23.32 28.07 0.03
N PRO A 41 -22.64 28.46 -1.06
CA PRO A 41 -23.29 29.32 -2.02
C PRO A 41 -24.42 28.46 -2.61
N ALA A 42 -25.65 28.91 -2.39
CA ALA A 42 -26.80 28.35 -3.06
C ALA A 42 -26.50 28.32 -4.57
N PHE A 43 -26.42 27.12 -5.15
CA PHE A 43 -26.38 26.93 -6.59
C PHE A 43 -27.77 27.27 -7.14
N ALA A 44 -28.07 28.56 -7.23
CA ALA A 44 -29.23 29.08 -7.94
C ALA A 44 -28.84 29.25 -9.42
N ALA A 45 -29.58 28.61 -10.32
CA ALA A 45 -29.48 28.88 -11.74
C ALA A 45 -29.94 30.34 -12.01
N GLU A 46 -29.03 31.18 -12.51
CA GLU A 46 -29.38 32.53 -12.96
C GLU A 46 -30.26 32.47 -14.23
N PRO A 47 -31.20 33.42 -14.42
CA PRO A 47 -32.07 33.45 -15.60
C PRO A 47 -31.28 33.66 -16.91
N VAL A 48 -31.72 32.99 -17.98
CA VAL A 48 -31.13 32.99 -19.32
C VAL A 48 -31.17 34.41 -19.93
N GLY A 49 -30.11 35.19 -19.73
CA GLY A 49 -29.93 36.51 -20.33
C GLY A 49 -29.67 36.46 -21.84
N ALA A 50 -29.84 37.60 -22.52
CA ALA A 50 -29.46 37.76 -23.92
C ALA A 50 -27.96 37.44 -24.10
N GLY A 51 -27.65 36.33 -24.78
CA GLY A 51 -26.27 35.83 -24.92
C GLY A 51 -26.01 34.48 -24.28
N THR A 52 -27.01 33.88 -23.61
CA THR A 52 -26.95 32.53 -23.07
C THR A 52 -27.67 31.53 -23.99
N ARG A 53 -27.12 30.31 -24.09
CA ARG A 53 -27.66 29.19 -24.87
C ARG A 53 -27.57 27.90 -24.08
N GLU A 54 -28.49 26.99 -24.34
CA GLU A 54 -28.41 25.62 -23.84
C GLU A 54 -27.69 24.75 -24.87
N LEU A 55 -26.94 23.77 -24.42
CA LEU A 55 -26.27 22.80 -25.28
C LEU A 55 -26.64 21.41 -24.79
N PRO A 56 -27.36 20.60 -25.59
CA PRO A 56 -27.61 19.22 -25.24
C PRO A 56 -26.28 18.46 -25.23
N LEU A 57 -26.08 17.71 -24.15
CA LEU A 57 -24.98 16.77 -24.00
C LEU A 57 -25.49 15.35 -24.26
N ASP A 58 -24.61 14.36 -24.12
CA ASP A 58 -25.02 12.97 -24.13
C ASP A 58 -25.97 12.69 -22.95
N PRO A 59 -27.12 12.01 -23.16
CA PRO A 59 -28.09 11.72 -22.10
C PRO A 59 -27.54 11.07 -20.84
N HIS A 60 -26.43 10.32 -20.90
CA HIS A 60 -25.82 9.73 -19.70
C HIS A 60 -25.10 10.75 -18.80
N TRP A 61 -24.99 12.01 -19.21
CA TRP A 61 -24.51 13.12 -18.40
C TRP A 61 -25.67 13.98 -17.88
N SER A 62 -26.82 13.41 -17.54
CA SER A 62 -27.79 14.10 -16.68
C SER A 62 -27.24 14.23 -15.26
N ASP A 63 -27.47 15.36 -14.59
CA ASP A 63 -26.97 15.65 -13.24
C ASP A 63 -25.43 15.62 -13.12
N GLU A 64 -24.72 15.82 -14.24
CA GLU A 64 -23.26 15.84 -14.31
C GLU A 64 -22.73 17.26 -14.04
N PRO A 65 -21.81 17.44 -13.08
CA PRO A 65 -21.10 18.70 -12.89
C PRO A 65 -20.27 19.06 -14.13
N TYR A 66 -20.41 20.30 -14.60
CA TYR A 66 -19.61 20.82 -15.71
C TYR A 66 -19.09 22.22 -15.46
N GLN A 67 -18.08 22.60 -16.21
CA GLN A 67 -17.59 23.97 -16.29
C GLN A 67 -17.26 24.38 -17.73
N TRP A 68 -17.61 25.62 -18.07
CA TRP A 68 -17.21 26.26 -19.30
C TRP A 68 -15.90 27.00 -19.11
N GLN A 69 -15.01 26.86 -20.07
CA GLN A 69 -13.70 27.50 -20.06
C GLN A 69 -13.38 28.11 -21.42
N LEU A 70 -12.46 29.07 -21.42
CA LEU A 70 -11.73 29.50 -22.60
C LEU A 70 -10.55 28.56 -22.88
N ASP A 71 -9.86 28.77 -24.01
CA ASP A 71 -8.70 27.98 -24.43
C ASP A 71 -7.51 28.11 -23.46
N ASP A 72 -7.29 29.31 -22.93
CA ASP A 72 -6.31 29.60 -21.87
C ASP A 72 -6.63 28.92 -20.51
N GLY A 73 -7.83 28.37 -20.35
CA GLY A 73 -8.29 27.72 -19.12
C GLY A 73 -9.05 28.64 -18.16
N THR A 74 -9.30 29.90 -18.53
CA THR A 74 -10.15 30.81 -17.77
C THR A 74 -11.55 30.21 -17.65
N VAL A 75 -12.00 29.97 -16.42
CA VAL A 75 -13.35 29.44 -16.14
C VAL A 75 -14.36 30.56 -16.35
N LEU A 76 -15.33 30.32 -17.22
CA LEU A 76 -16.42 31.22 -17.53
C LEU A 76 -17.62 30.99 -16.62
N SER A 77 -18.00 29.72 -16.44
CA SER A 77 -19.12 29.33 -15.59
C SER A 77 -18.98 27.88 -15.11
N ARG A 78 -19.72 27.54 -14.06
CA ARG A 78 -19.87 26.18 -13.55
C ARG A 78 -21.36 25.88 -13.39
N GLY A 79 -21.74 24.64 -13.60
CA GLY A 79 -23.12 24.20 -13.46
C GLY A 79 -23.22 22.70 -13.25
N VAL A 80 -24.45 22.23 -13.13
CA VAL A 80 -24.82 20.83 -13.19
C VAL A 80 -25.78 20.71 -14.35
N SER A 81 -25.59 19.72 -15.22
CA SER A 81 -26.49 19.51 -16.35
C SER A 81 -27.86 19.11 -15.84
N ASP A 82 -28.91 19.53 -16.54
CA ASP A 82 -30.27 19.25 -16.11
C ASP A 82 -30.68 17.78 -16.39
N ALA A 83 -31.93 17.44 -16.04
CA ALA A 83 -32.50 16.11 -16.27
C ALA A 83 -32.62 15.72 -17.76
N GLN A 84 -32.36 16.66 -18.68
CA GLN A 84 -32.26 16.39 -20.13
C GLN A 84 -30.80 16.50 -20.63
N ALA A 85 -29.83 16.45 -19.71
CA ALA A 85 -28.40 16.57 -19.96
C ALA A 85 -28.03 17.87 -20.70
N ARG A 86 -28.69 19.00 -20.42
CA ARG A 86 -28.32 20.29 -21.05
C ARG A 86 -27.35 21.09 -20.18
N ALA A 87 -26.34 21.67 -20.82
CA ALA A 87 -25.41 22.62 -20.21
C ALA A 87 -25.62 24.04 -20.74
N THR A 88 -25.55 25.02 -19.86
CA THR A 88 -25.79 26.43 -20.16
C THR A 88 -24.47 27.14 -20.43
N VAL A 89 -24.34 27.73 -21.62
CA VAL A 89 -23.15 28.47 -22.05
C VAL A 89 -23.49 29.93 -22.34
N ALA A 90 -22.62 30.84 -21.92
CA ALA A 90 -22.75 32.27 -22.19
C ALA A 90 -21.68 32.75 -23.18
N ALA A 91 -22.07 33.63 -24.09
CA ALA A 91 -21.18 34.28 -25.02
C ALA A 91 -20.12 35.11 -24.28
N ARG A 92 -18.88 35.07 -24.75
CA ARG A 92 -17.76 35.86 -24.24
C ARG A 92 -17.25 36.76 -25.37
N PRO A 93 -17.41 38.09 -25.28
CA PRO A 93 -17.02 39.00 -26.36
C PRO A 93 -15.56 38.82 -26.77
N GLY A 94 -15.30 38.69 -28.08
CA GLY A 94 -13.96 38.51 -28.62
C GLY A 94 -13.41 37.08 -28.57
N HIS A 95 -14.15 36.11 -28.04
CA HIS A 95 -13.75 34.71 -27.99
C HIS A 95 -14.70 33.82 -28.79
N GLU A 96 -14.11 32.93 -29.58
CA GLU A 96 -14.86 31.89 -30.31
C GLU A 96 -14.47 30.47 -29.88
N ARG A 97 -13.39 30.33 -29.08
CA ARG A 97 -12.88 29.03 -28.62
C ARG A 97 -13.29 28.81 -27.17
N TYR A 98 -13.98 27.70 -26.96
CA TYR A 98 -14.52 27.29 -25.69
C TYR A 98 -14.07 25.87 -25.37
N ALA A 99 -14.20 25.49 -24.11
CA ALA A 99 -14.13 24.11 -23.69
C ALA A 99 -15.22 23.84 -22.66
N LEU A 100 -16.02 22.81 -22.90
CA LEU A 100 -16.88 22.22 -21.88
C LEU A 100 -16.07 21.13 -21.19
N GLU A 101 -15.97 21.20 -19.87
CA GLU A 101 -15.28 20.19 -19.06
C GLU A 101 -16.25 19.62 -18.04
N THR A 102 -16.45 18.30 -18.08
CA THR A 102 -17.14 17.51 -17.06
C THR A 102 -16.13 16.93 -16.07
N VAL A 103 -16.56 16.07 -15.14
CA VAL A 103 -15.63 15.41 -14.21
C VAL A 103 -14.58 14.58 -14.97
N ALA A 104 -15.02 13.85 -16.00
CA ALA A 104 -14.18 12.92 -16.73
C ALA A 104 -13.63 13.48 -18.06
N MET A 105 -14.38 14.36 -18.73
CA MET A 105 -14.14 14.67 -20.14
C MET A 105 -13.98 16.17 -20.39
N ARG A 106 -13.22 16.51 -21.42
CA ARG A 106 -13.10 17.85 -21.97
C ARG A 106 -13.44 17.84 -23.45
N TYR A 107 -14.34 18.73 -23.83
CA TYR A 107 -14.80 18.95 -25.19
C TYR A 107 -14.34 20.35 -25.63
N PRO A 108 -13.27 20.47 -26.44
CA PRO A 108 -12.96 21.72 -27.12
C PRO A 108 -14.09 22.02 -28.13
N LEU A 109 -14.54 23.27 -28.22
CA LEU A 109 -15.52 23.67 -29.21
C LEU A 109 -15.18 25.05 -29.77
N ARG A 110 -15.61 25.29 -31.01
CA ARG A 110 -15.63 26.61 -31.61
C ARG A 110 -17.06 27.07 -31.81
N ILE A 111 -17.41 28.20 -31.21
CA ILE A 111 -18.72 28.83 -31.33
C ILE A 111 -18.50 30.21 -31.97
N ALA A 112 -18.65 30.26 -33.30
CA ALA A 112 -18.44 31.50 -34.04
C ALA A 112 -19.42 32.59 -33.61
N ALA A 113 -19.03 33.87 -33.71
CA ALA A 113 -19.88 35.00 -33.34
C ALA A 113 -21.26 34.97 -34.03
N ALA A 114 -21.32 34.46 -35.26
CA ALA A 114 -22.56 34.30 -36.02
C ALA A 114 -23.50 33.23 -35.44
N CYS A 115 -22.98 32.19 -34.77
CA CYS A 115 -23.80 31.13 -34.18
C CYS A 115 -24.71 31.67 -33.08
N TRP A 116 -24.22 32.60 -32.25
CA TRP A 116 -25.00 33.21 -31.16
C TRP A 116 -26.26 33.95 -31.63
N LYS A 117 -26.29 34.42 -32.89
CA LYS A 117 -27.45 35.10 -33.48
C LYS A 117 -28.53 34.13 -34.00
N ARG A 118 -28.23 32.83 -34.06
CA ARG A 118 -29.16 31.81 -34.55
C ARG A 118 -30.19 31.41 -33.48
N PRO A 119 -31.38 30.93 -33.90
CA PRO A 119 -32.32 30.26 -33.00
C PRO A 119 -31.69 29.01 -32.35
N GLN A 120 -32.19 28.59 -31.20
CA GLN A 120 -31.64 27.47 -30.40
C GLN A 120 -31.41 26.19 -31.23
N ALA A 121 -32.39 25.76 -32.02
CA ALA A 121 -32.28 24.55 -32.84
C ALA A 121 -31.18 24.61 -33.93
N GLU A 122 -30.81 25.81 -34.37
CA GLU A 122 -29.73 26.03 -35.34
C GLU A 122 -28.39 26.39 -34.69
N PHE A 123 -28.43 26.86 -33.44
CA PHE A 123 -27.24 27.18 -32.65
C PHE A 123 -26.35 25.94 -32.48
N GLU A 124 -26.96 24.83 -32.06
CA GLU A 124 -26.25 23.56 -31.80
C GLU A 124 -25.54 23.03 -33.05
N ARG A 125 -26.20 23.10 -34.21
CA ARG A 125 -25.64 22.66 -35.50
C ARG A 125 -24.53 23.59 -36.02
N CYS A 126 -24.43 24.79 -35.48
CA CYS A 126 -23.42 25.77 -35.85
C CYS A 126 -22.10 25.60 -35.07
N ILE A 127 -22.13 24.81 -33.98
CA ILE A 127 -20.96 24.57 -33.13
C ILE A 127 -20.04 23.53 -33.79
N GLU A 128 -18.76 23.84 -33.84
CA GLU A 128 -17.74 22.88 -34.24
C GLU A 128 -17.15 22.21 -33.01
N TRP A 129 -17.41 20.91 -32.85
CA TRP A 129 -16.84 20.11 -31.78
C TRP A 129 -15.44 19.62 -32.17
N GLY A 130 -14.47 19.87 -31.30
CA GLY A 130 -13.15 19.29 -31.36
C GLY A 130 -13.14 17.85 -30.83
N LYS A 131 -11.99 17.19 -30.98
CA LYS A 131 -11.78 15.84 -30.42
C LYS A 131 -11.86 15.90 -28.89
N ALA A 132 -12.82 15.17 -28.33
CA ALA A 132 -12.95 15.01 -26.89
C ALA A 132 -11.72 14.29 -26.31
N GLY A 133 -11.35 14.66 -25.09
CA GLY A 133 -10.27 14.02 -24.34
C GLY A 133 -10.57 14.01 -22.84
N PRO A 134 -9.64 13.52 -22.01
CA PRO A 134 -9.81 13.56 -20.57
C PRO A 134 -9.93 15.01 -20.07
N SER A 135 -10.67 15.20 -18.98
CA SER A 135 -10.69 16.47 -18.25
C SER A 135 -9.26 16.86 -17.82
N ARG A 136 -8.98 18.15 -17.62
CA ARG A 136 -7.65 18.59 -17.17
C ARG A 136 -7.33 18.01 -15.79
N ALA A 137 -8.35 17.88 -14.94
CA ALA A 137 -8.21 17.23 -13.64
C ALA A 137 -7.86 15.75 -13.77
N HIS A 138 -8.57 15.01 -14.63
CA HIS A 138 -8.32 13.59 -14.87
C HIS A 138 -6.93 13.36 -15.48
N ALA A 139 -6.58 14.10 -16.53
CA ALA A 139 -5.27 14.00 -17.18
C ALA A 139 -4.11 14.30 -16.22
N ARG A 140 -4.28 15.24 -15.28
CA ARG A 140 -3.29 15.51 -14.22
C ARG A 140 -3.19 14.36 -13.24
N ALA A 141 -4.33 13.82 -12.80
CA ALA A 141 -4.37 12.69 -11.88
C ALA A 141 -3.70 11.44 -12.50
N GLU A 142 -3.96 11.15 -13.77
CA GLU A 142 -3.28 10.07 -14.51
C GLU A 142 -1.77 10.30 -14.58
N ALA A 143 -1.32 11.50 -14.96
CA ALA A 143 0.10 11.83 -15.03
C ALA A 143 0.79 11.82 -13.65
N GLU A 144 0.07 12.12 -12.57
CA GLU A 144 0.56 11.98 -11.20
C GLU A 144 0.66 10.50 -10.78
N ALA A 145 -0.34 9.69 -11.13
CA ALA A 145 -0.34 8.26 -10.87
C ALA A 145 0.79 7.55 -11.63
N GLU A 146 1.02 7.90 -12.89
CA GLU A 146 2.12 7.37 -13.70
C GLU A 146 3.48 7.71 -13.08
N ARG A 147 3.71 8.98 -12.72
CA ARG A 147 4.93 9.39 -12.03
C ARG A 147 5.11 8.68 -10.69
N ALA A 148 4.04 8.48 -9.93
CA ALA A 148 4.09 7.76 -8.66
C ALA A 148 4.43 6.27 -8.87
N LEU A 149 3.90 5.65 -9.92
CA LEU A 149 4.22 4.27 -10.30
C LEU A 149 5.68 4.14 -10.73
N GLU A 150 6.17 5.02 -11.59
CA GLU A 150 7.58 5.05 -12.02
C GLU A 150 8.52 5.18 -10.82
N GLN A 151 8.24 6.11 -9.91
CA GLN A 151 9.01 6.28 -8.68
C GLN A 151 8.96 5.03 -7.80
N SER A 152 7.81 4.37 -7.68
CA SER A 152 7.65 3.12 -6.93
C SER A 152 8.49 2.00 -7.53
N LEU A 153 8.42 1.80 -8.86
CA LEU A 153 9.21 0.81 -9.57
C LEU A 153 10.71 1.07 -9.45
N GLN A 154 11.14 2.32 -9.51
CA GLN A 154 12.54 2.69 -9.32
C GLN A 154 13.02 2.36 -7.90
N ARG A 155 12.24 2.68 -6.87
CA ARG A 155 12.59 2.33 -5.48
C ARG A 155 12.73 0.82 -5.30
N ARG A 156 11.79 0.02 -5.82
CA ARG A 156 11.86 -1.45 -5.78
C ARG A 156 13.14 -1.98 -6.43
N ARG A 157 13.53 -1.45 -7.59
CA ARG A 157 14.79 -1.82 -8.26
C ARG A 157 16.02 -1.52 -7.41
N GLU A 158 16.07 -0.35 -6.78
CA GLU A 158 17.22 0.08 -5.98
C GLU A 158 17.35 -0.64 -4.63
N ARG A 159 16.20 -1.08 -4.07
CA ARG A 159 16.08 -1.65 -2.72
C ARG A 159 16.99 -2.84 -2.47
N ALA A 160 17.17 -3.72 -3.46
CA ALA A 160 18.03 -4.89 -3.35
C ALA A 160 19.20 -4.91 -4.35
N ALA A 161 19.27 -3.99 -5.31
CA ALA A 161 20.34 -3.96 -6.31
C ALA A 161 21.75 -3.91 -5.70
N TRP A 162 21.89 -3.27 -4.54
CA TRP A 162 23.16 -3.15 -3.83
C TRP A 162 23.72 -4.47 -3.31
N THR A 163 22.90 -5.53 -3.25
CA THR A 163 23.34 -6.86 -2.83
C THR A 163 24.27 -7.51 -3.88
N GLY A 164 24.17 -7.09 -5.15
CA GLY A 164 24.93 -7.65 -6.27
C GLY A 164 24.52 -9.07 -6.66
N LEU A 165 23.38 -9.57 -6.15
CA LEU A 165 22.94 -10.95 -6.39
C LEU A 165 22.04 -11.03 -7.61
N ASP A 166 22.31 -12.00 -8.48
CA ASP A 166 21.37 -12.40 -9.52
C ASP A 166 20.34 -13.41 -8.99
N ALA A 167 19.30 -13.64 -9.79
CA ALA A 167 18.19 -14.54 -9.43
C ALA A 167 18.65 -15.99 -9.16
N GLN A 168 19.69 -16.47 -9.87
CA GLN A 168 20.20 -17.83 -9.68
C GLN A 168 20.91 -17.97 -8.34
N ALA A 169 21.75 -17.00 -7.99
CA ALA A 169 22.44 -16.93 -6.71
C ALA A 169 21.44 -16.82 -5.55
N VAL A 170 20.43 -15.96 -5.68
CA VAL A 170 19.32 -15.85 -4.71
C VAL A 170 18.67 -17.21 -4.51
N ALA A 171 18.18 -17.84 -5.59
CA ALA A 171 17.48 -19.11 -5.50
C ALA A 171 18.35 -20.23 -4.91
N GLN A 172 19.65 -20.28 -5.24
CA GLN A 172 20.58 -21.26 -4.70
C GLN A 172 20.77 -21.10 -3.19
N ARG A 173 20.92 -19.86 -2.71
CA ARG A 173 21.14 -19.55 -1.29
C ARG A 173 19.91 -19.86 -0.44
N LEU A 174 18.74 -19.46 -0.92
CA LEU A 174 17.48 -19.76 -0.23
C LEU A 174 17.24 -21.27 -0.18
N ARG A 175 17.43 -21.99 -1.28
CA ARG A 175 17.34 -23.47 -1.31
C ARG A 175 18.33 -24.12 -0.35
N ARG A 176 19.57 -23.65 -0.28
CA ARG A 176 20.57 -24.17 0.66
C ARG A 176 20.15 -23.95 2.11
N ALA A 177 19.64 -22.77 2.45
CA ALA A 177 19.17 -22.46 3.80
C ALA A 177 18.00 -23.37 4.20
N LEU A 178 17.04 -23.59 3.31
CA LEU A 178 15.91 -24.50 3.53
C LEU A 178 16.37 -25.96 3.64
N ALA A 179 17.28 -26.42 2.80
CA ALA A 179 17.81 -27.79 2.84
C ALA A 179 18.63 -28.06 4.12
N GLY A 180 19.27 -27.03 4.69
CA GLY A 180 19.99 -27.14 5.97
C GLY A 180 19.09 -27.11 7.20
N GLN A 181 17.81 -26.74 7.07
CA GLN A 181 16.91 -26.57 8.20
C GLN A 181 16.65 -27.89 8.97
N PRO A 182 16.36 -29.04 8.33
CA PRO A 182 16.12 -30.30 9.05
C PRO A 182 17.30 -30.77 9.90
N GLN A 183 18.54 -30.45 9.49
CA GLN A 183 19.72 -30.79 10.28
C GLN A 183 19.87 -29.87 11.50
N TRP A 184 19.59 -28.58 11.34
CA TRP A 184 19.57 -27.65 12.47
C TRP A 184 18.50 -28.04 13.49
N GLU A 185 17.34 -28.54 13.04
CA GLU A 185 16.24 -28.94 13.92
C GLU A 185 16.56 -30.12 14.86
N LYS A 186 17.61 -30.87 14.56
CA LYS A 186 18.13 -31.95 15.42
C LYS A 186 19.06 -31.45 16.53
N THR A 187 19.42 -30.17 16.52
CA THR A 187 20.34 -29.59 17.51
C THR A 187 19.61 -29.29 18.83
N PRO A 188 20.31 -29.30 19.98
CA PRO A 188 19.70 -28.96 21.26
C PRO A 188 19.02 -27.58 21.31
N PRO A 189 19.58 -26.50 20.71
CA PRO A 189 18.87 -25.21 20.62
C PRO A 189 17.52 -25.28 19.89
N ALA A 190 17.41 -26.10 18.85
CA ALA A 190 16.18 -26.21 18.06
C ALA A 190 15.08 -27.03 18.75
N GLN A 191 15.47 -27.95 19.64
CA GLN A 191 14.55 -28.80 20.40
C GLN A 191 14.01 -28.11 21.66
N ARG A 192 14.65 -27.04 22.12
CA ARG A 192 14.11 -26.24 23.23
C ARG A 192 12.80 -25.56 22.80
N PRO A 193 11.72 -25.68 23.60
CA PRO A 193 10.51 -24.91 23.35
C PRO A 193 10.76 -23.42 23.62
N PRO A 194 9.97 -22.51 23.03
CA PRO A 194 10.10 -21.06 23.29
C PRO A 194 10.03 -20.68 24.78
N ALA A 195 9.24 -21.42 25.57
CA ALA A 195 9.18 -21.26 27.02
C ALA A 195 10.54 -21.42 27.72
N GLN A 196 11.47 -22.18 27.15
CA GLN A 196 12.83 -22.39 27.67
C GLN A 196 13.88 -21.52 26.96
N PHE A 197 13.45 -20.45 26.30
CA PHE A 197 14.37 -19.48 25.73
C PHE A 197 15.26 -18.86 26.83
N ASP A 198 16.57 -18.88 26.59
CA ASP A 198 17.58 -18.31 27.49
C ASP A 198 18.46 -17.35 26.69
N CYS A 199 18.39 -16.07 27.03
CA CYS A 199 19.16 -15.02 26.37
C CYS A 199 20.68 -15.19 26.54
N ALA A 200 21.15 -15.80 27.63
CA ALA A 200 22.57 -16.05 27.83
C ALA A 200 23.11 -17.12 26.87
N GLN A 201 22.24 -18.03 26.42
CA GLN A 201 22.58 -19.11 25.49
C GLN A 201 22.23 -18.78 24.03
N ALA A 202 21.49 -17.70 23.78
CA ALA A 202 21.24 -17.24 22.44
C ALA A 202 22.55 -16.77 21.79
N GLY A 203 22.80 -17.19 20.55
CA GLY A 203 23.99 -16.84 19.78
C GLY A 203 24.22 -15.33 19.70
N ALA A 204 25.46 -14.93 19.43
CA ALA A 204 25.79 -13.53 19.19
C ALA A 204 25.70 -13.24 17.69
N PRO A 205 24.86 -12.30 17.24
CA PRO A 205 24.88 -11.88 15.84
C PRO A 205 26.21 -11.17 15.52
N PRO A 206 26.60 -11.08 14.24
CA PRO A 206 27.79 -10.35 13.84
C PRO A 206 27.77 -8.89 14.33
N PRO A 207 28.94 -8.29 14.64
CA PRO A 207 29.00 -6.89 15.04
C PRO A 207 28.43 -5.98 13.94
N LEU A 208 27.85 -4.85 14.36
CA LEU A 208 27.34 -3.84 13.45
C LEU A 208 28.50 -2.98 12.93
N ALA A 209 28.52 -2.70 11.63
CA ALA A 209 29.53 -1.83 11.04
C ALA A 209 29.31 -0.36 11.45
N ASP A 210 30.31 0.26 12.07
CA ASP A 210 30.26 1.65 12.54
C ASP A 210 29.86 2.65 11.46
N ALA A 211 30.37 2.45 10.24
CA ALA A 211 30.05 3.29 9.08
C ALA A 211 28.55 3.27 8.75
N GLY A 212 27.90 2.13 8.92
CA GLY A 212 26.47 1.97 8.67
C GLY A 212 25.58 2.36 9.87
N GLN A 213 26.08 2.32 11.10
CA GLN A 213 25.29 2.64 12.29
C GLN A 213 24.76 4.08 12.30
N ARG A 214 25.55 5.06 11.83
CA ARG A 214 25.08 6.45 11.72
C ARG A 214 23.95 6.61 10.70
N ARG A 215 24.09 5.95 9.55
CA ARG A 215 23.09 5.91 8.47
C ARG A 215 21.80 5.23 8.95
N PHE A 216 21.92 4.12 9.68
CA PHE A 216 20.79 3.43 10.27
C PHE A 216 20.01 4.33 11.25
N ARG A 217 20.69 5.07 12.13
CA ARG A 217 20.01 6.03 13.02
C ARG A 217 19.33 7.17 12.26
N ALA A 218 19.95 7.67 11.20
CA ALA A 218 19.34 8.69 10.33
C ALA A 218 18.07 8.16 9.66
N ALA A 219 18.07 6.88 9.24
CA ALA A 219 16.90 6.23 8.69
C ALA A 219 15.72 6.15 9.69
N LEU A 220 16.00 5.76 10.93
CA LEU A 220 14.98 5.72 11.99
C LEU A 220 14.42 7.12 12.27
N ALA A 221 15.28 8.14 12.35
CA ALA A 221 14.86 9.53 12.57
C ALA A 221 13.99 10.09 11.43
N ALA A 222 14.28 9.71 10.17
CA ALA A 222 13.49 10.09 9.01
C ALA A 222 12.20 9.26 8.83
N GLY A 223 12.03 8.19 9.61
CA GLY A 223 11.01 7.17 9.43
C GLY A 223 11.39 6.20 8.31
N ALA A 224 11.61 4.92 8.66
CA ALA A 224 12.12 3.88 7.76
C ALA A 224 11.30 3.66 6.47
N ARG A 225 10.01 4.06 6.45
CA ARG A 225 9.10 3.92 5.30
C ARG A 225 9.07 5.15 4.39
N THR A 226 9.72 6.25 4.78
CA THR A 226 9.81 7.43 3.91
C THR A 226 10.90 7.20 2.86
N PRO A 227 10.82 7.87 1.68
CA PRO A 227 11.88 7.76 0.68
C PRO A 227 13.27 8.13 1.22
N ALA A 228 13.34 9.12 2.13
CA ALA A 228 14.58 9.51 2.79
C ALA A 228 15.08 8.43 3.77
N GLY A 229 14.19 7.85 4.58
CA GLY A 229 14.53 6.77 5.49
C GLY A 229 15.02 5.52 4.77
N GLU A 230 14.34 5.12 3.70
CA GLU A 230 14.73 3.98 2.86
C GLU A 230 16.11 4.19 2.22
N ALA A 231 16.39 5.39 1.69
CA ALA A 231 17.70 5.71 1.12
C ALA A 231 18.83 5.58 2.16
N GLU A 232 18.59 6.05 3.38
CA GLU A 232 19.54 5.89 4.49
C GLU A 232 19.70 4.42 4.93
N LEU A 233 18.62 3.62 4.89
CA LEU A 233 18.72 2.16 5.11
C LEU A 233 19.57 1.49 4.03
N ILE A 234 19.38 1.84 2.76
CA ILE A 234 20.20 1.32 1.65
C ILE A 234 21.66 1.68 1.84
N ALA A 235 21.96 2.93 2.22
CA ALA A 235 23.32 3.38 2.50
C ALA A 235 23.94 2.63 3.70
N ALA A 236 23.17 2.40 4.77
CA ALA A 236 23.60 1.63 5.93
C ALA A 236 23.89 0.16 5.55
N ALA A 237 23.01 -0.47 4.79
CA ALA A 237 23.15 -1.85 4.33
C ALA A 237 24.37 -2.03 3.42
N ARG A 238 24.58 -1.11 2.47
CA ARG A 238 25.80 -1.03 1.63
C ARG A 238 27.08 -0.94 2.46
N ALA A 239 27.03 -0.24 3.59
CA ALA A 239 28.13 -0.13 4.54
C ALA A 239 28.29 -1.36 5.47
N GLY A 240 27.52 -2.44 5.24
CA GLY A 240 27.60 -3.68 6.00
C GLY A 240 26.69 -3.76 7.23
N HIS A 241 25.76 -2.80 7.42
CA HIS A 241 24.85 -2.81 8.56
C HIS A 241 23.70 -3.81 8.37
N TRP A 242 23.87 -5.02 8.89
CA TRP A 242 22.93 -6.11 8.63
C TRP A 242 21.51 -5.87 9.18
N ARG A 243 21.34 -5.09 10.25
CA ARG A 243 20.00 -4.69 10.73
C ARG A 243 19.28 -3.75 9.75
N ALA A 244 20.04 -2.94 9.01
CA ALA A 244 19.46 -2.08 7.98
C ALA A 244 18.99 -2.93 6.79
N ALA A 245 19.77 -3.93 6.39
CA ALA A 245 19.34 -4.92 5.41
C ALA A 245 18.09 -5.68 5.89
N ALA A 246 18.04 -6.15 7.14
CA ALA A 246 16.85 -6.81 7.68
C ALA A 246 15.61 -5.89 7.69
N ALA A 247 15.78 -4.59 7.99
CA ALA A 247 14.72 -3.59 7.91
C ALA A 247 14.24 -3.38 6.47
N LEU A 248 15.15 -3.32 5.48
CA LEU A 248 14.79 -3.25 4.06
C LEU A 248 14.04 -4.50 3.59
N ALA A 249 14.42 -5.69 4.04
CA ALA A 249 13.68 -6.91 3.75
C ALA A 249 12.25 -6.84 4.28
N ASN A 250 12.04 -6.29 5.49
CA ASN A 250 10.71 -6.10 6.05
C ASN A 250 9.90 -5.03 5.29
N LEU A 251 10.55 -3.92 4.92
CA LEU A 251 9.94 -2.86 4.10
C LEU A 251 9.49 -3.39 2.74
N ALA A 252 10.31 -4.24 2.12
CA ALA A 252 9.98 -4.88 0.85
C ALA A 252 8.68 -5.69 0.94
N LEU A 253 8.48 -6.46 2.02
CA LEU A 253 7.26 -7.23 2.24
C LEU A 253 6.03 -6.34 2.50
N TYR A 254 6.20 -5.16 3.12
CA TYR A 254 5.11 -4.20 3.29
C TYR A 254 4.64 -3.62 1.96
N ASP A 255 5.54 -3.50 0.99
CA ASP A 255 5.28 -2.97 -0.34
C ASP A 255 4.96 -4.05 -1.39
N ASP A 256 4.70 -5.30 -0.97
CA ASP A 256 4.50 -6.48 -1.84
C ASP A 256 5.64 -6.70 -2.85
N ASP A 257 6.88 -6.40 -2.46
CA ASP A 257 8.11 -6.58 -3.23
C ASP A 257 8.86 -7.84 -2.73
N TRP A 258 8.29 -9.00 -3.07
CA TRP A 258 8.79 -10.30 -2.64
C TRP A 258 10.22 -10.57 -3.13
N GLU A 259 10.53 -10.12 -4.35
CA GLU A 259 11.82 -10.30 -5.00
C GLU A 259 12.93 -9.60 -4.23
N SER A 260 12.73 -8.34 -3.81
CA SER A 260 13.69 -7.64 -2.96
C SER A 260 13.84 -8.30 -1.60
N ALA A 261 12.73 -8.70 -0.98
CA ALA A 261 12.76 -9.37 0.33
C ALA A 261 13.59 -10.67 0.28
N GLN A 262 13.35 -11.51 -0.73
CA GLN A 262 14.08 -12.76 -0.96
C GLN A 262 15.56 -12.52 -1.29
N THR A 263 15.84 -11.50 -2.10
CA THR A 263 17.21 -11.13 -2.47
C THR A 263 18.01 -10.68 -1.25
N ILE A 264 17.41 -9.85 -0.39
CA ILE A 264 18.06 -9.38 0.84
C ILE A 264 18.19 -10.53 1.86
N ALA A 265 17.19 -11.40 1.98
CA ALA A 265 17.30 -12.61 2.80
C ALA A 265 18.48 -13.49 2.36
N ALA A 266 18.65 -13.70 1.06
CA ALA A 266 19.76 -14.45 0.49
C ALA A 266 21.12 -13.78 0.75
N TRP A 267 21.19 -12.44 0.71
CA TRP A 267 22.39 -11.69 1.04
C TRP A 267 22.79 -11.81 2.52
N LEU A 268 21.81 -11.78 3.42
CA LEU A 268 22.01 -11.99 4.86
C LEU A 268 22.47 -13.42 5.16
N LEU A 269 21.85 -14.41 4.52
CA LEU A 269 22.20 -15.83 4.67
C LEU A 269 23.61 -16.16 4.16
N GLU A 270 24.06 -15.54 3.07
CA GLU A 270 25.45 -15.70 2.59
C GLU A 270 26.48 -15.23 3.63
N ARG A 271 26.11 -14.28 4.49
CA ARG A 271 26.99 -13.68 5.51
C ARG A 271 26.78 -14.31 6.89
N ASP A 272 26.10 -15.44 6.96
CA ASP A 272 25.74 -16.14 8.20
C ASP A 272 25.05 -15.21 9.21
N VAL A 273 24.30 -14.21 8.74
CA VAL A 273 23.54 -13.30 9.61
C VAL A 273 22.22 -13.98 10.00
N PRO A 274 21.93 -14.16 11.30
CA PRO A 274 20.70 -14.78 11.79
C PRO A 274 19.41 -14.18 11.22
N ALA A 275 19.38 -12.87 11.02
CA ALA A 275 18.26 -12.14 10.43
C ALA A 275 17.85 -12.64 9.03
N GLY A 276 18.75 -13.30 8.30
CA GLY A 276 18.43 -13.92 7.00
C GLY A 276 17.40 -15.03 7.11
N TYR A 277 17.42 -15.82 8.19
CA TYR A 277 16.40 -16.85 8.45
C TYR A 277 15.04 -16.24 8.77
N ASN A 278 15.02 -15.13 9.53
CA ASN A 278 13.78 -14.43 9.84
C ASN A 278 13.18 -13.73 8.61
N ALA A 279 14.02 -13.08 7.80
CA ALA A 279 13.58 -12.48 6.54
C ALA A 279 13.00 -13.54 5.58
N LEU A 280 13.63 -14.71 5.48
CA LEU A 280 13.10 -15.84 4.72
C LEU A 280 11.77 -16.36 5.30
N ALA A 281 11.67 -16.49 6.64
CA ALA A 281 10.43 -16.90 7.29
C ALA A 281 9.26 -15.94 7.01
N ARG A 282 9.51 -14.62 7.02
CA ARG A 282 8.50 -13.62 6.68
C ARG A 282 8.12 -13.67 5.20
N SER A 283 9.09 -13.81 4.30
CA SER A 283 8.84 -13.92 2.87
C SER A 283 8.00 -15.14 2.50
N LEU A 284 8.30 -16.31 3.09
CA LEU A 284 7.50 -17.52 2.88
C LEU A 284 6.08 -17.35 3.43
N GLY A 285 5.95 -16.95 4.71
CA GLY A 285 4.63 -16.78 5.32
C GLY A 285 3.74 -15.77 4.59
N ALA A 286 4.32 -14.74 3.97
CA ALA A 286 3.58 -13.75 3.21
C ALA A 286 3.19 -14.24 1.80
N ALA A 287 4.05 -15.00 1.12
CA ALA A 287 3.71 -15.67 -0.13
C ALA A 287 2.57 -16.69 0.07
N ASP A 288 2.66 -17.51 1.12
CA ASP A 288 1.67 -18.54 1.45
C ASP A 288 0.29 -17.92 1.79
N ALA A 289 0.29 -16.77 2.49
CA ALA A 289 -0.94 -16.04 2.79
C ALA A 289 -1.59 -15.42 1.53
N TYR A 290 -0.78 -14.93 0.59
CA TYR A 290 -1.28 -14.38 -0.67
C TYR A 290 -1.88 -15.46 -1.57
N GLU A 291 -1.23 -16.62 -1.68
CA GLU A 291 -1.65 -17.68 -2.61
C GLU A 291 -2.93 -18.38 -2.14
N HIS A 292 -3.12 -18.57 -0.82
CA HIS A 292 -4.18 -19.45 -0.29
C HIS A 292 -5.15 -18.73 0.66
N GLY A 293 -5.02 -17.43 0.87
CA GLY A 293 -5.76 -16.67 1.89
C GLY A 293 -5.34 -17.00 3.33
N SER A 294 -4.78 -18.18 3.55
CA SER A 294 -4.05 -18.59 4.75
C SER A 294 -3.04 -19.67 4.42
N ALA A 295 -1.81 -19.56 4.95
CA ALA A 295 -0.78 -20.58 4.82
C ALA A 295 -1.23 -21.92 5.41
N ALA A 296 -0.90 -23.04 4.76
CA ALA A 296 -1.18 -24.39 5.29
C ALA A 296 -0.43 -24.64 6.62
N PRO A 297 -0.87 -25.58 7.47
CA PRO A 297 -0.22 -25.84 8.76
C PRO A 297 1.29 -26.11 8.66
N ALA A 298 1.73 -26.89 7.67
CA ALA A 298 3.13 -27.23 7.46
C ALA A 298 3.99 -26.03 7.01
N GLU A 299 3.41 -25.11 6.26
CA GLU A 299 4.06 -23.86 5.82
C GLU A 299 4.24 -22.89 6.99
N ARG A 300 3.21 -22.74 7.81
CA ARG A 300 3.27 -21.97 9.07
C ARG A 300 4.31 -22.55 10.02
N GLU A 301 4.34 -23.87 10.16
CA GLU A 301 5.35 -24.55 10.97
C GLU A 301 6.76 -24.30 10.45
N ARG A 302 7.00 -24.46 9.14
CA ARG A 302 8.31 -24.17 8.54
C ARG A 302 8.77 -22.74 8.81
N SER A 303 7.90 -21.76 8.62
CA SER A 303 8.19 -20.35 8.90
C SER A 303 8.46 -20.10 10.39
N ALA A 304 7.71 -20.73 11.28
CA ALA A 304 7.95 -20.67 12.72
C ALA A 304 9.31 -21.27 13.11
N ARG A 305 9.72 -22.40 12.50
CA ARG A 305 11.01 -23.05 12.79
C ARG A 305 12.21 -22.24 12.28
N LEU A 306 12.10 -21.60 11.12
CA LEU A 306 13.11 -20.65 10.62
C LEU A 306 13.25 -19.44 11.52
N ARG A 307 12.13 -18.88 11.99
CA ARG A 307 12.13 -17.76 12.95
C ARG A 307 12.73 -18.17 14.30
N TRP A 308 12.39 -19.36 14.80
CA TRP A 308 12.99 -19.92 16.02
C TRP A 308 14.51 -20.04 15.89
N ARG A 309 15.00 -20.50 14.73
CA ARG A 309 16.43 -20.53 14.43
C ARG A 309 17.08 -19.15 14.52
N ALA A 310 16.48 -18.16 13.89
CA ALA A 310 16.98 -16.78 13.93
C ALA A 310 17.05 -16.26 15.37
N ALA A 311 15.99 -16.45 16.15
CA ALA A 311 15.91 -15.98 17.54
C ALA A 311 16.96 -16.64 18.45
N GLN A 312 17.13 -17.97 18.33
CA GLN A 312 18.17 -18.72 19.05
C GLN A 312 19.59 -18.34 18.63
N ALA A 313 19.76 -17.88 17.40
CA ALA A 313 21.05 -17.36 16.90
C ALA A 313 21.26 -15.86 17.23
N GLY A 314 20.31 -15.22 17.92
CA GLY A 314 20.45 -13.85 18.40
C GLY A 314 19.92 -12.77 17.45
N ASP A 315 19.10 -13.12 16.45
CA ASP A 315 18.35 -12.11 15.68
C ASP A 315 17.30 -11.47 16.58
N PRO A 316 17.41 -10.16 16.87
CA PRO A 316 16.48 -9.53 17.78
C PRO A 316 15.12 -9.29 17.11
N GLY A 317 15.06 -9.17 15.77
CA GLY A 317 13.81 -9.09 15.04
C GLY A 317 12.97 -10.36 15.16
N ALA A 318 13.60 -11.53 15.07
CA ALA A 318 12.92 -12.81 15.28
C ALA A 318 12.46 -13.00 16.72
N GLN A 319 13.22 -12.50 17.70
CA GLN A 319 12.83 -12.52 19.10
C GLN A 319 11.55 -11.70 19.33
N MET A 320 11.47 -10.49 18.75
CA MET A 320 10.26 -9.66 18.81
C MET A 320 9.07 -10.34 18.11
N ASP A 321 9.25 -10.84 16.89
CA ASP A 321 8.18 -11.53 16.15
C ASP A 321 7.62 -12.75 16.92
N LEU A 322 8.49 -13.53 17.56
CA LEU A 322 8.06 -14.67 18.39
C LEU A 322 7.39 -14.22 19.68
N ALA A 323 7.87 -13.14 20.29
CA ALA A 323 7.24 -12.59 21.47
C ALA A 323 5.81 -12.13 21.19
N ASP A 324 5.57 -11.53 20.02
CA ASP A 324 4.23 -11.11 19.61
C ASP A 324 3.32 -12.33 19.38
N GLN A 325 3.84 -13.43 18.82
CA GLN A 325 3.10 -14.68 18.66
C GLN A 325 2.76 -15.36 19.99
N LEU A 326 3.61 -15.21 21.01
CA LEU A 326 3.44 -15.83 22.33
C LEU A 326 2.71 -14.92 23.33
N ALA A 327 2.45 -13.66 22.99
CA ALA A 327 1.97 -12.65 23.94
C ALA A 327 0.70 -13.08 24.70
N GLU A 328 -0.20 -13.80 24.04
CA GLU A 328 -1.44 -14.29 24.64
C GLU A 328 -1.29 -15.68 25.30
N SER A 329 -0.48 -16.56 24.72
CA SER A 329 -0.39 -17.97 25.15
C SER A 329 0.67 -18.23 26.24
N ASP A 330 1.78 -17.48 26.21
CA ASP A 330 2.91 -17.59 27.13
C ASP A 330 3.57 -16.20 27.32
N PRO A 331 2.94 -15.31 28.11
CA PRO A 331 3.41 -13.93 28.28
C PRO A 331 4.80 -13.85 28.92
N ASP A 332 5.18 -14.81 29.75
CA ASP A 332 6.50 -14.84 30.39
C ASP A 332 7.59 -15.15 29.35
N ALA A 333 7.34 -16.08 28.43
CA ALA A 333 8.26 -16.34 27.31
C ALA A 333 8.35 -15.14 26.36
N ALA A 334 7.22 -14.50 26.08
CA ALA A 334 7.19 -13.28 25.28
C ALA A 334 8.06 -12.17 25.91
N GLU A 335 7.94 -11.95 27.22
CA GLU A 335 8.74 -10.93 27.90
C GLU A 335 10.24 -11.28 27.92
N ARG A 336 10.61 -12.55 28.12
CA ARG A 336 12.02 -12.98 28.04
C ARG A 336 12.63 -12.69 26.66
N LEU A 337 11.88 -12.95 25.59
CA LEU A 337 12.32 -12.67 24.23
C LEU A 337 12.49 -11.16 23.99
N ARG A 338 11.50 -10.34 24.38
CA ARG A 338 11.58 -8.86 24.24
C ARG A 338 12.73 -8.28 25.06
N ALA A 339 12.89 -8.72 26.31
CA ALA A 339 13.97 -8.30 27.17
C ALA A 339 15.35 -8.64 26.58
N CYS A 340 15.51 -9.82 25.99
CA CYS A 340 16.75 -10.20 25.30
C CYS A 340 17.03 -9.30 24.10
N ALA A 341 16.01 -9.05 23.27
CA ALA A 341 16.13 -8.22 22.08
C ALA A 341 16.51 -6.78 22.46
N ARG A 342 15.81 -6.16 23.42
CA ARG A 342 16.07 -4.79 23.91
C ARG A 342 17.40 -4.67 24.63
N GLY A 343 17.77 -5.66 25.44
CA GLY A 343 19.04 -5.67 26.16
C GLY A 343 20.24 -5.64 25.23
N ARG A 344 20.13 -6.27 24.06
CA ARG A 344 21.18 -6.29 23.03
C ARG A 344 21.05 -5.14 22.02
N PHE A 345 19.82 -4.71 21.74
CA PHE A 345 19.50 -3.69 20.73
C PHE A 345 18.41 -2.73 21.25
N PRO A 346 18.79 -1.68 22.00
CA PRO A 346 17.83 -0.77 22.63
C PRO A 346 16.97 0.05 21.65
N ASP A 347 17.41 0.17 20.40
CA ASP A 347 16.74 0.91 19.31
C ASP A 347 15.76 0.04 18.51
N ILE A 348 15.36 -1.14 19.02
CA ILE A 348 14.52 -2.09 18.29
C ILE A 348 13.03 -1.73 18.22
N ASP A 349 12.53 -0.94 19.16
CA ASP A 349 11.14 -0.49 19.18
C ASP A 349 10.90 0.75 18.28
N GLY A 350 11.95 1.28 17.63
CA GLY A 350 11.96 2.56 16.91
C GLY A 350 11.86 2.48 15.39
#